data_AF-A0A5Q4EYW6-F1
#
_entry.id   AF-A0A5Q4EYW6-F1
#
_cell.length_a   1.000
_cell.length_b   1.000
_cell.length_c   1.000
_cell.angle_alpha   90.00
_cell.angle_beta   90.00
_cell.angle_gamma   90.00
#
_symmetry.space_group_name_H-M   'P 1'
#
loop_
_entity.id
_entity.type
_entity.pdbx_description
1 polymer ?
#
loop_
_entity_poly.entity_id
_entity_poly.type
_entity_poly.pdbx_seq_one_letter_code
_entity_poly.pdbx_strand_id
1 'polypeptide(L)'
;LFHGASGVDDALLAALTAWRAARPTVRLLAIAGNHDRPALRSRSAGLVEWCEDDLREGGFAFRHEPAVVPDAFVLAGHVHPAYRLGTAGRDRLRLPVFWQRPGCLVLPAFGSFTGGWNLRPAREDRLYGIGPDAVIPLQTAVALQ
;
A
#
# COMPACT_ATOMS: atom_id res chain seq x y z
N LEU A 1 -5.08 -8.03 -4.23
CA LEU A 1 -5.01 -6.72 -4.94
C LEU A 1 -4.87 -7.02 -6.41
N PHE A 2 -5.64 -6.37 -7.28
CA PHE A 2 -5.65 -6.63 -8.72
C PHE A 2 -4.25 -6.42 -9.30
N HIS A 3 -3.57 -7.51 -9.68
CA HIS A 3 -2.21 -7.45 -10.21
C HIS A 3 -2.04 -8.47 -11.34
N GLY A 4 -1.51 -7.98 -12.47
CA GLY A 4 -1.16 -8.81 -13.63
C GLY A 4 -2.15 -8.71 -14.80
N ALA A 5 -1.69 -9.14 -15.98
CA ALA A 5 -2.41 -9.09 -17.25
C ALA A 5 -3.74 -9.88 -17.24
N SER A 6 -3.94 -10.77 -16.27
CA SER A 6 -5.16 -11.57 -16.08
C SER A 6 -6.29 -10.83 -15.35
N GLY A 7 -6.05 -9.66 -14.75
CA GLY A 7 -7.11 -8.77 -14.27
C GLY A 7 -8.14 -9.40 -13.31
N VAL A 8 -9.29 -8.74 -13.20
CA VAL A 8 -10.49 -9.22 -12.51
C VAL A 8 -11.06 -10.41 -13.30
N ASP A 9 -10.85 -11.63 -12.80
CA ASP A 9 -11.41 -12.86 -13.38
C ASP A 9 -12.69 -13.31 -12.66
N ASP A 10 -13.39 -14.30 -13.24
CA ASP A 10 -14.68 -14.76 -12.73
C ASP A 10 -14.55 -15.45 -11.37
N ALA A 11 -13.42 -16.12 -11.12
CA ALA A 11 -13.15 -16.74 -9.83
C ALA A 11 -13.01 -15.69 -8.71
N LEU A 12 -12.31 -14.59 -8.99
CA LEU A 12 -12.19 -13.46 -8.08
C LEU A 12 -13.55 -12.78 -7.85
N LEU A 13 -14.34 -12.56 -8.90
CA LEU A 13 -15.67 -11.96 -8.78
C LEU A 13 -16.61 -12.83 -7.94
N ALA A 14 -16.60 -14.14 -8.15
CA ALA A 14 -17.38 -15.07 -7.35
C ALA A 14 -16.95 -15.05 -5.87
N ALA A 15 -15.64 -15.09 -5.61
CA ALA A 15 -15.10 -15.01 -4.26
C ALA A 15 -15.46 -13.67 -3.56
N LEU A 16 -15.35 -12.55 -4.28
CA LEU A 16 -15.69 -11.23 -3.78
C LEU A 16 -17.19 -11.10 -3.48
N THR A 17 -18.04 -11.65 -4.35
CA THR A 17 -19.49 -11.70 -4.17
C THR A 17 -19.85 -12.49 -2.92
N ALA A 18 -19.29 -13.69 -2.75
CA ALA A 18 -19.50 -14.50 -1.56
C ALA A 18 -19.01 -13.80 -0.28
N TRP A 19 -17.85 -13.14 -0.34
CA TRP A 19 -17.30 -12.39 0.78
C TRP A 19 -18.21 -11.24 1.23
N ARG A 20 -18.77 -10.50 0.26
CA ARG A 20 -19.72 -9.41 0.52
C ARG A 20 -21.05 -9.91 1.06
N ALA A 21 -21.59 -10.98 0.50
CA ALA A 21 -22.82 -11.59 0.98
C ALA A 21 -22.71 -12.02 2.46
N ALA A 22 -21.53 -12.53 2.85
CA ALA A 22 -21.25 -12.87 4.25
C ALA A 22 -21.00 -11.65 5.17
N ARG A 23 -20.82 -10.44 4.61
CA ARG A 23 -20.45 -9.21 5.34
C ARG A 23 -21.24 -8.00 4.82
N PRO A 24 -22.58 -8.02 4.89
CA PRO A 24 -23.43 -7.02 4.22
C PRO A 24 -23.26 -5.60 4.78
N THR A 25 -22.76 -5.45 6.01
CA THR A 25 -22.53 -4.16 6.66
C THR A 25 -21.15 -3.57 6.36
N VAL A 26 -20.22 -4.34 5.78
CA VAL A 26 -18.88 -3.87 5.48
C VAL A 26 -18.89 -3.13 4.14
N ARG A 27 -18.62 -1.83 4.19
CA ARG A 27 -18.36 -1.03 2.99
C ARG A 27 -16.99 -1.42 2.43
N LEU A 28 -16.91 -1.57 1.11
CA LEU A 28 -15.67 -1.85 0.40
C LEU A 28 -15.43 -0.73 -0.61
N LEU A 29 -14.49 0.14 -0.28
CA LEU A 29 -14.08 1.27 -1.11
C LEU A 29 -12.64 1.06 -1.57
N ALA A 30 -12.36 1.33 -2.84
CA ALA A 30 -11.05 1.23 -3.43
C ALA A 30 -10.69 2.54 -4.15
N ILE A 31 -9.48 3.04 -3.88
CA ILE A 31 -8.93 4.16 -4.63
C ILE A 31 -8.25 3.58 -5.87
N ALA A 32 -8.64 4.07 -7.04
CA ALA A 32 -8.16 3.59 -8.31
C ALA A 32 -6.66 3.85 -8.44
N GLY A 33 -5.90 2.78 -8.70
CA GLY A 33 -4.52 2.86 -9.08
C GLY A 33 -4.31 2.79 -10.58
N ASN A 34 -3.06 2.98 -11.00
CA ASN A 34 -2.61 2.87 -12.40
C ASN A 34 -2.88 1.48 -13.03
N HIS A 35 -3.03 0.43 -12.22
CA HIS A 35 -3.38 -0.91 -12.70
C HIS A 35 -4.90 -1.17 -12.76
N ASP A 36 -5.71 -0.35 -12.10
CA ASP A 36 -7.16 -0.54 -11.99
C ASP A 36 -7.87 0.11 -13.18
N ARG A 37 -7.63 -0.38 -14.39
CA ARG A 37 -8.20 0.22 -15.62
C ARG A 37 -9.74 0.30 -15.56
N PRO A 38 -10.38 1.31 -16.19
CA PRO A 38 -11.84 1.47 -16.16
C PRO A 38 -12.63 0.20 -16.52
N ALA A 39 -12.17 -0.55 -17.53
CA ALA A 39 -12.79 -1.82 -17.94
C ALA A 39 -12.70 -2.94 -16.88
N LEU A 40 -11.69 -2.93 -16.01
CA LEU A 40 -11.61 -3.86 -14.88
C LEU A 40 -12.51 -3.41 -13.73
N ARG A 41 -12.56 -2.09 -13.46
CA ARG A 41 -13.43 -1.53 -12.42
C ARG A 41 -14.90 -1.80 -12.73
N SER A 42 -15.33 -1.62 -13.99
CA SER A 42 -16.71 -1.89 -14.41
C SER A 42 -17.15 -3.34 -14.16
N ARG A 43 -16.26 -4.33 -14.29
CA ARG A 43 -16.56 -5.74 -13.95
C ARG A 43 -16.86 -5.99 -12.47
N SER A 44 -16.38 -5.09 -11.60
CA SER A 44 -16.62 -5.16 -10.15
C SER A 44 -17.64 -4.14 -9.65
N ALA A 45 -18.38 -3.50 -10.57
CA ALA A 45 -19.43 -2.56 -10.22
C ALA A 45 -20.50 -3.21 -9.32
N GLY A 46 -20.92 -2.51 -8.27
CA GLY A 46 -21.83 -3.03 -7.24
C GLY A 46 -21.16 -3.91 -6.17
N LEU A 47 -19.93 -4.36 -6.40
CA LEU A 47 -19.11 -5.07 -5.40
C LEU A 47 -18.06 -4.15 -4.75
N VAL A 48 -17.55 -3.16 -5.48
CA VAL A 48 -16.54 -2.21 -5.00
C VAL A 48 -17.01 -0.80 -5.33
N GLU A 49 -16.94 0.08 -4.33
CA GLU A 49 -17.09 1.53 -4.52
C GLU A 49 -15.75 2.10 -4.93
N TRP A 50 -15.63 2.65 -6.14
CA TRP A 50 -14.37 3.16 -6.67
C TRP A 50 -14.26 4.68 -6.49
N CYS A 51 -13.10 5.14 -6.03
CA CYS A 51 -12.72 6.54 -5.94
C CYS A 51 -11.56 6.81 -6.90
N GLU A 52 -11.64 7.84 -7.73
CA GLU A 52 -10.63 8.08 -8.78
C GLU A 52 -9.37 8.81 -8.27
N ASP A 53 -9.51 9.73 -7.31
CA ASP A 53 -8.43 10.60 -6.86
C ASP A 53 -7.99 10.31 -5.41
N ASP A 54 -8.64 10.94 -4.44
CA ASP A 54 -8.43 10.77 -3.01
C ASP A 54 -9.75 10.64 -2.25
N LEU A 55 -9.75 9.79 -1.22
CA LEU A 55 -10.80 9.79 -0.21
C LEU A 55 -10.31 10.62 0.98
N ARG A 56 -11.07 11.63 1.39
CA ARG A 56 -10.74 12.46 2.56
C ARG A 56 -11.66 12.13 3.73
N GLU A 57 -11.06 11.78 4.86
CA GLU A 57 -11.80 11.45 6.08
C GLU A 57 -10.92 11.70 7.32
N GLY A 58 -11.46 12.39 8.32
CA GLY A 58 -10.80 12.56 9.63
C GLY A 58 -9.42 13.24 9.57
N GLY A 59 -9.18 14.13 8.61
CA GLY A 59 -7.86 14.77 8.40
C GLY A 59 -6.86 13.91 7.61
N PHE A 60 -7.28 12.75 7.10
CA PHE A 60 -6.49 11.93 6.20
C PHE A 60 -6.91 12.12 4.75
N ALA A 61 -5.96 11.92 3.84
CA ALA A 61 -6.21 11.72 2.41
C ALA A 61 -5.67 10.35 2.01
N PHE A 62 -6.56 9.42 1.68
CA PHE A 62 -6.20 8.11 1.19
C PHE A 62 -5.96 8.19 -0.32
N ARG A 63 -4.81 7.71 -0.80
CA ARG A 63 -4.41 7.77 -2.22
C ARG A 63 -3.76 6.48 -2.67
N HIS A 64 -3.75 6.23 -3.98
CA HIS A 64 -2.92 5.15 -4.54
C HIS A 64 -1.43 5.49 -4.45
N GLU A 65 -1.05 6.67 -4.95
CA GLU A 65 0.35 7.11 -4.99
C GLU A 65 0.70 8.08 -3.85
N PRO A 66 1.93 8.01 -3.30
CA PRO A 66 2.40 8.97 -2.30
C PRO A 66 2.43 10.40 -2.85
N ALA A 67 1.80 11.32 -2.13
CA ALA A 67 1.79 12.75 -2.45
C ALA A 67 1.84 13.60 -1.18
N VAL A 68 2.07 14.90 -1.34
CA VAL A 68 1.81 15.90 -0.31
C VAL A 68 0.47 16.56 -0.65
N VAL A 69 -0.44 16.60 0.33
CA VAL A 69 -1.78 17.14 0.15
C VAL A 69 -2.01 18.23 1.20
N PRO A 70 -2.44 19.45 0.81
CA PRO A 70 -2.78 20.49 1.76
C PRO A 70 -3.88 20.03 2.73
N ASP A 71 -3.69 20.38 3.99
CA ASP A 71 -4.64 20.16 5.09
C ASP A 71 -5.00 18.69 5.35
N ALA A 72 -4.14 17.75 4.94
CA ALA A 72 -4.35 16.32 5.19
C ALA A 72 -3.05 15.54 5.36
N PHE A 73 -3.10 14.49 6.19
CA PHE A 73 -2.05 13.48 6.26
C PHE A 73 -2.34 12.34 5.28
N VAL A 74 -1.39 12.03 4.39
CA VAL A 74 -1.62 11.07 3.30
C VAL A 74 -1.36 9.63 3.76
N LEU A 75 -2.26 8.71 3.40
CA LEU A 75 -2.06 7.27 3.46
C LEU A 75 -2.01 6.73 2.04
N ALA A 76 -0.87 6.20 1.61
CA ALA A 76 -0.63 5.81 0.22
C ALA A 76 -0.02 4.42 0.06
N GLY A 77 -0.17 3.83 -1.13
CA GLY A 77 0.43 2.55 -1.52
C GLY A 77 1.40 2.70 -2.68
N HIS A 78 1.13 1.98 -3.77
CA HIS A 78 1.84 1.98 -5.07
C HIS A 78 3.30 1.50 -5.07
N VAL A 79 4.20 2.13 -4.33
CA VAL A 79 5.66 1.88 -4.43
C VAL A 79 6.12 0.61 -3.70
N HIS A 80 5.29 0.11 -2.79
CA HIS A 80 5.53 -1.11 -2.02
C HIS A 80 6.89 -1.09 -1.30
N PRO A 81 7.03 -0.19 -0.31
CA PRO A 81 8.30 0.11 0.35
C PRO A 81 8.91 -1.14 1.01
N ALA A 82 10.20 -1.36 0.74
CA ALA A 82 11.00 -2.36 1.42
C ALA A 82 12.39 -1.82 1.76
N TYR A 83 12.95 -2.31 2.86
CA TYR A 83 14.26 -1.90 3.36
C TYR A 83 15.19 -3.11 3.50
N ARG A 84 16.49 -2.87 3.38
CA ARG A 84 17.53 -3.89 3.60
C ARG A 84 18.23 -3.61 4.92
N LEU A 85 17.99 -4.48 5.90
CA LEU A 85 18.72 -4.52 7.16
C LEU A 85 20.00 -5.34 7.00
N GLY A 86 21.13 -4.81 7.49
CA GLY A 86 22.41 -5.51 7.51
C GLY A 86 23.59 -4.63 7.13
N THR A 87 24.77 -4.95 7.67
CA THR A 87 26.05 -4.31 7.36
C THR A 87 26.77 -5.04 6.23
N ALA A 88 27.73 -4.39 5.58
CA ALA A 88 28.60 -5.05 4.61
C ALA A 88 29.28 -6.30 5.24
N GLY A 89 29.28 -7.43 4.52
CA GLY A 89 29.91 -8.68 4.97
C GLY A 89 29.04 -9.59 5.86
N ARG A 90 27.75 -9.27 6.10
CA ARG A 90 26.78 -10.14 6.80
C ARG A 90 25.52 -10.35 5.97
N ASP A 91 24.70 -11.31 6.38
CA ASP A 91 23.39 -11.55 5.78
C ASP A 91 22.52 -10.29 5.80
N ARG A 92 21.93 -10.00 4.64
CA ARG A 92 21.08 -8.82 4.43
C ARG A 92 19.63 -9.26 4.38
N LEU A 93 18.89 -8.97 5.44
CA LEU A 93 17.45 -9.19 5.48
C LEU A 93 16.75 -8.08 4.71
N ARG A 94 15.97 -8.45 3.70
CA ARG A 94 15.07 -7.53 3.01
C ARG A 94 13.65 -7.78 3.50
N LEU A 95 12.98 -6.73 3.96
CA LEU A 95 11.64 -6.81 4.53
C LEU A 95 10.77 -5.63 4.06
N PRO A 96 9.44 -5.83 3.94
CA PRO A 96 8.51 -4.73 3.77
C PRO A 96 8.55 -3.82 5.00
N VAL A 97 8.33 -2.54 4.78
CA VAL A 97 8.31 -1.54 5.85
C VAL A 97 7.13 -0.59 5.68
N PHE A 98 6.60 -0.06 6.78
CA PHE A 98 5.90 1.21 6.70
C PHE A 98 6.94 2.33 6.54
N TRP A 99 6.71 3.25 5.62
CA TRP A 99 7.59 4.39 5.37
C TRP A 99 6.85 5.69 5.66
N GLN A 100 7.17 6.29 6.80
CA GLN A 100 6.62 7.57 7.23
C GLN A 100 7.55 8.70 6.80
N ARG A 101 6.97 9.70 6.16
CA ARG A 101 7.58 10.95 5.72
C ARG A 101 6.80 12.13 6.30
N PRO A 102 7.33 13.36 6.26
CA PRO A 102 6.52 14.54 6.57
C PRO A 102 5.22 14.56 5.74
N GLY A 103 4.07 14.52 6.43
CA GLY A 103 2.73 14.57 5.82
C GLY A 103 2.24 13.31 5.08
N CYS A 104 2.98 12.20 5.10
CA CYS A 104 2.61 11.00 4.35
C CYS A 104 3.12 9.71 5.00
N LEU A 105 2.28 8.67 5.02
CA LEU A 105 2.64 7.30 5.37
C LEU A 105 2.38 6.39 4.18
N VAL A 106 3.46 5.77 3.71
CA VAL A 106 3.41 4.79 2.62
C VAL A 106 3.31 3.38 3.21
N LEU A 107 2.26 2.67 2.83
CA LEU A 107 1.90 1.34 3.30
C LEU A 107 2.67 0.28 2.50
N PRO A 108 3.09 -0.83 3.15
CA PRO A 108 3.62 -2.00 2.47
C PRO A 108 2.55 -2.63 1.55
N ALA A 109 2.99 -3.45 0.59
CA ALA A 109 2.04 -4.30 -0.15
C ALA A 109 1.39 -5.31 0.79
N PHE A 110 0.07 -5.49 0.68
CA PHE A 110 -0.66 -6.56 1.39
C PHE A 110 -0.35 -7.95 0.79
N GLY A 111 -0.01 -8.02 -0.49
CA GLY A 111 0.31 -9.28 -1.19
C GLY A 111 1.77 -9.68 -1.07
N SER A 112 2.04 -10.98 -1.10
CA SER A 112 3.39 -11.58 -1.05
C SER A 112 4.26 -11.28 -2.28
N PHE A 113 3.65 -10.79 -3.36
CA PHE A 113 4.29 -10.67 -4.66
C PHE A 113 4.49 -9.22 -5.06
N THR A 114 5.46 -8.54 -4.46
CA THR A 114 6.18 -7.49 -5.19
C THR A 114 7.61 -7.47 -4.73
N GLY A 115 8.53 -7.48 -5.69
CA GLY A 115 9.96 -7.32 -5.45
C GLY A 115 10.35 -6.01 -4.74
N GLY A 116 9.34 -5.18 -4.40
CA GLY A 116 9.26 -3.98 -3.54
C GLY A 116 10.36 -2.94 -3.75
N TRP A 117 10.00 -1.67 -3.66
CA TRP A 117 10.98 -0.62 -3.88
C TRP A 117 11.98 -0.55 -2.72
N ASN A 118 13.27 -0.79 -2.99
CA ASN A 118 14.34 -0.66 -2.00
C ASN A 118 14.60 0.82 -1.73
N LEU A 119 14.05 1.32 -0.63
CA LEU A 119 14.18 2.72 -0.24
C LEU A 119 15.54 3.07 0.36
N ARG A 120 15.94 4.31 0.12
CA ARG A 120 16.99 5.04 0.86
C ARG A 120 16.29 6.15 1.64
N PRO A 121 16.07 5.99 2.96
CA PRO A 121 15.33 6.96 3.75
C PRO A 121 16.09 8.29 3.84
N ALA A 122 15.36 9.40 3.74
CA ALA A 122 15.87 10.73 4.08
C ALA A 122 15.98 10.90 5.60
N ARG A 123 16.64 11.97 6.05
CA ARG A 123 16.86 12.25 7.48
C ARG A 123 15.57 12.34 8.30
N GLU A 124 14.51 12.90 7.72
CA GLU A 124 13.21 13.07 8.39
C GLU A 124 12.28 11.85 8.24
N ASP A 125 12.71 10.83 7.48
CA ASP A 125 11.91 9.64 7.25
C ASP A 125 12.05 8.67 8.44
N ARG A 126 10.94 8.01 8.78
CA ARG A 126 10.90 6.91 9.76
C ARG A 126 10.45 5.64 9.08
N LEU A 127 11.13 4.54 9.39
CA LEU A 127 10.81 3.22 8.87
C LEU A 127 10.35 2.31 9.99
N TYR A 128 9.32 1.51 9.72
CA TYR A 128 8.86 0.48 10.64
C TYR A 128 8.84 -0.87 9.92
N GLY A 129 9.71 -1.78 10.34
CA GLY A 129 9.81 -3.12 9.80
C GLY A 129 8.66 -4.01 10.25
N ILE A 130 8.21 -4.88 9.36
CA ILE A 130 7.11 -5.80 9.61
C ILE A 130 7.70 -7.19 9.83
N GLY A 131 7.59 -7.68 11.06
CA GLY A 131 7.85 -9.05 11.42
C GLY A 131 6.56 -9.89 11.39
N PRO A 132 6.64 -11.19 11.71
CA PRO A 132 5.48 -12.08 11.75
C PRO A 132 4.37 -11.58 12.68
N ASP A 133 4.76 -11.10 13.86
CA ASP A 133 3.81 -10.77 14.95
C ASP A 133 3.96 -9.33 15.47
N ALA A 134 4.84 -8.53 14.85
CA ALA A 134 5.18 -7.21 15.36
C ALA A 134 5.57 -6.22 14.27
N VAL A 135 5.34 -4.94 14.55
CA VAL A 135 5.88 -3.81 13.79
C VAL A 135 6.93 -3.12 14.65
N ILE A 136 8.16 -3.02 14.14
CA ILE A 136 9.32 -2.51 14.89
C ILE A 136 9.90 -1.24 14.24
N PRO A 137 10.17 -0.16 14.98
CA PRO A 137 10.88 0.98 14.44
C PRO A 137 12.31 0.56 14.05
N LEU A 138 12.74 0.93 12.85
CA LEU A 138 14.08 0.64 12.37
C LEU A 138 15.00 1.85 12.62
N GLN A 139 16.18 1.60 13.18
CA GLN A 139 17.24 2.60 13.21
C GLN A 139 17.80 2.75 11.80
N THR A 140 17.49 3.86 11.15
CA THR A 140 18.05 4.19 9.84
C THR A 140 19.42 4.82 10.05
N ALA A 141 20.47 4.16 9.55
CA ALA A 141 21.74 4.84 9.37
C ALA A 141 21.53 5.92 8.30
N VAL A 142 21.49 7.19 8.71
CA VAL A 142 21.45 8.31 7.77
C VAL A 142 22.72 8.22 6.95
N ALA A 143 22.60 7.99 5.64
CA ALA A 143 23.75 8.15 4.76
C ALA A 143 24.09 9.64 4.76
N LEU A 144 25.22 10.00 5.38
CA LEU A 144 25.81 11.32 5.21
C LEU A 144 26.09 11.48 3.70
N GLN A 145 25.51 12.53 3.10
CA GLN A 145 25.85 12.94 1.73
C GLN A 145 27.23 13.59 1.71
#